data_AF-A0A378VXK0-F1
#
_entry.id   AF-A0A378VXK0-F1
#
_cell.length_a   1.000
_cell.length_b   1.000
_cell.length_c   1.000
_cell.angle_alpha   90.00
_cell.angle_beta   90.00
_cell.angle_gamma   90.00
#
_symmetry.space_group_name_H-M   'P 1'
#
loop_
_entity.id
_entity.type
_entity.pdbx_description
1 polymer ?
#
loop_
_entity_poly.entity_id
_entity_poly.type
_entity_poly.pdbx_seq_one_letter_code
_entity_poly.pdbx_strand_id
1 'polypeptide(L)'
;MNATEQPWAANYQMYDYILNELPRLIEEHFPTNGKRSIMGHSMDGHGALVLALRNREHYQSVSAFSPILSPSLVPWGEKAFTAYLGKDRENGSNMMLTHSFNKAIKCKVCVSIRAWKMSFADTIAYQRFYRNLSCGKSANRCAFP
;
A
#
# COMPACT_ATOMS: atom_id res chain seq x y z
N MET A 1 0.88 9.49 -4.16
CA MET A 1 0.56 10.80 -3.58
C MET A 1 1.73 11.16 -2.68
N ASN A 2 2.38 12.28 -2.97
CA ASN A 2 3.53 12.76 -2.20
C ASN A 2 3.09 13.77 -1.13
N ALA A 3 4.01 14.13 -0.24
CA ALA A 3 3.77 15.20 0.70
C ALA A 3 3.55 16.55 -0.03
N THR A 4 2.53 17.28 0.38
CA THR A 4 2.16 18.61 -0.13
C THR A 4 2.47 19.72 0.86
N GLU A 5 2.51 19.39 2.15
CA GLU A 5 2.77 20.36 3.23
C GLU A 5 4.26 20.59 3.47
N GLN A 6 4.64 21.83 3.73
CA GLN A 6 6.00 22.21 4.09
C GLN A 6 6.33 21.84 5.56
N PRO A 7 7.57 21.47 5.90
CA PRO A 7 8.76 21.39 5.03
C PRO A 7 8.87 20.06 4.26
N TRP A 8 7.93 19.14 4.48
CA TRP A 8 8.01 17.75 3.99
C TRP A 8 7.92 17.66 2.48
N ALA A 9 7.14 18.54 1.84
CA ALA A 9 6.99 18.61 0.39
C ALA A 9 8.34 18.69 -0.35
N ALA A 10 9.38 19.27 0.26
CA ALA A 10 10.70 19.35 -0.38
C ALA A 10 11.35 17.98 -0.63
N ASN A 11 11.19 17.01 0.26
CA ASN A 11 11.95 15.76 0.23
C ASN A 11 11.09 14.48 0.30
N TYR A 12 9.84 14.57 0.77
CA TYR A 12 8.96 13.42 0.99
C TYR A 12 8.14 13.11 -0.26
N GLN A 13 8.86 12.83 -1.35
CA GLN A 13 8.32 12.42 -2.65
C GLN A 13 8.45 10.89 -2.87
N MET A 14 8.28 10.12 -1.78
CA MET A 14 8.51 8.67 -1.77
C MET A 14 7.63 7.88 -2.74
N TYR A 15 6.42 8.36 -3.02
CA TYR A 15 5.55 7.67 -3.96
C TYR A 15 6.12 7.73 -5.38
N ASP A 16 6.56 8.92 -5.82
CA ASP A 16 7.15 9.08 -7.15
C ASP A 16 8.53 8.42 -7.25
N TYR A 17 9.32 8.52 -6.17
CA TYR A 17 10.62 7.85 -6.09
C TYR A 17 10.51 6.34 -6.34
N ILE A 18 9.60 5.66 -5.61
CA ILE A 18 9.43 4.20 -5.73
C ILE A 18 8.72 3.80 -7.03
N LEU A 19 7.81 4.63 -7.55
CA LEU A 19 7.07 4.31 -8.76
C LEU A 19 7.90 4.52 -10.05
N ASN A 20 8.64 5.62 -10.10
CA ASN A 20 9.25 6.12 -11.35
C ASN A 20 10.78 6.09 -11.31
N GLU A 21 11.38 6.78 -10.35
CA GLU A 21 12.83 7.02 -10.34
C GLU A 21 13.63 5.73 -10.10
N LEU A 22 13.31 5.03 -9.00
CA LEU A 22 14.03 3.83 -8.61
C LEU A 22 13.91 2.70 -9.67
N PRO A 23 12.71 2.37 -10.17
CA PRO A 23 12.61 1.32 -11.19
C PRO A 23 13.32 1.69 -12.49
N ARG A 24 13.30 2.97 -12.89
CA ARG A 24 14.02 3.44 -14.07
C ARG A 24 15.52 3.25 -13.91
N LEU A 25 16.09 3.65 -12.77
CA LEU A 25 17.52 3.46 -12.49
C LEU A 25 17.91 1.97 -12.50
N ILE A 26 17.07 1.11 -11.93
CA ILE A 26 17.31 -0.33 -11.93
C ILE A 26 17.30 -0.89 -13.36
N GLU A 27 16.35 -0.49 -14.19
CA GLU A 27 16.25 -0.98 -15.57
C GLU A 27 17.37 -0.45 -16.48
N GLU A 28 17.89 0.75 -16.21
CA GLU A 28 19.03 1.32 -16.94
C GLU A 28 20.35 0.63 -16.60
N HIS A 29 20.54 0.19 -15.34
CA HIS A 29 21.83 -0.31 -14.85
C HIS A 29 21.91 -1.84 -14.73
N PHE A 30 20.79 -2.54 -14.72
CA PHE A 30 20.75 -4.00 -14.55
C PHE A 30 19.97 -4.69 -15.67
N PRO A 31 20.36 -5.91 -16.06
CA PRO A 31 19.66 -6.69 -17.08
C PRO A 31 18.35 -7.25 -16.53
N THR A 32 17.31 -6.42 -16.49
CA THR A 32 15.96 -6.82 -16.09
C THR A 32 15.13 -7.31 -17.28
N ASN A 33 13.98 -7.92 -17.00
CA ASN A 33 13.02 -8.36 -18.01
C ASN A 33 11.81 -7.41 -18.16
N GLY A 34 11.89 -6.19 -17.60
CA GLY A 34 10.82 -5.18 -17.60
C GLY A 34 9.57 -5.55 -16.78
N LYS A 35 9.56 -6.68 -16.06
CA LYS A 35 8.45 -7.07 -15.18
C LYS A 35 8.80 -6.78 -13.74
N ARG A 36 7.85 -6.20 -13.00
CA ARG A 36 8.05 -5.75 -11.62
C ARG A 36 7.00 -6.36 -10.69
N SER A 37 7.41 -6.62 -9.45
CA SER A 37 6.53 -6.98 -8.33
C SER A 37 6.99 -6.21 -7.10
N ILE A 38 6.07 -5.94 -6.18
CA ILE A 38 6.37 -5.13 -4.98
C ILE A 38 5.95 -5.86 -3.71
N MET A 39 6.75 -5.71 -2.66
CA MET A 39 6.40 -6.23 -1.35
C MET A 39 6.77 -5.25 -0.24
N GLY A 40 6.13 -5.40 0.92
CA GLY A 40 6.46 -4.58 2.08
C GLY A 40 5.96 -5.15 3.39
N HIS A 41 6.48 -4.60 4.49
CA HIS A 41 6.09 -4.95 5.85
C HIS A 41 5.51 -3.72 6.56
N SER A 42 4.42 -3.88 7.33
CA SER A 42 3.84 -2.79 8.13
C SER A 42 3.48 -1.54 7.28
N MET A 43 4.11 -0.39 7.52
CA MET A 43 3.92 0.83 6.72
C MET A 43 4.33 0.61 5.25
N ASP A 44 5.42 -0.10 4.99
CA ASP A 44 5.84 -0.38 3.61
C ASP A 44 4.91 -1.41 2.95
N GLY A 45 4.29 -2.29 3.74
CA GLY A 45 3.24 -3.19 3.27
C GLY A 45 1.99 -2.42 2.82
N HIS A 46 1.65 -1.33 3.52
CA HIS A 46 0.64 -0.39 3.06
C HIS A 46 1.04 0.28 1.74
N GLY A 47 2.26 0.84 1.69
CA GLY A 47 2.79 1.51 0.49
C GLY A 47 2.81 0.59 -0.74
N ALA A 48 3.25 -0.66 -0.57
CA ALA A 48 3.26 -1.67 -1.62
C ALA A 48 1.85 -1.94 -2.17
N LEU A 49 0.85 -2.09 -1.30
CA LEU A 49 -0.54 -2.28 -1.71
C LEU A 49 -1.09 -1.02 -2.40
N VAL A 50 -0.84 0.17 -1.88
CA VAL A 50 -1.29 1.43 -2.50
C VAL A 50 -0.69 1.60 -3.90
N LEU A 51 0.62 1.38 -4.05
CA LEU A 51 1.33 1.47 -5.32
C LEU A 51 0.80 0.45 -6.33
N ALA A 52 0.69 -0.82 -5.94
CA ALA A 52 0.23 -1.87 -6.85
C ALA A 52 -1.24 -1.71 -7.26
N LEU A 53 -2.10 -1.26 -6.35
CA LEU A 53 -3.54 -1.10 -6.65
C LEU A 53 -3.82 0.14 -7.51
N ARG A 54 -3.02 1.20 -7.39
CA ARG A 54 -3.17 2.43 -8.18
C ARG A 54 -2.48 2.35 -9.55
N ASN A 55 -1.38 1.62 -9.67
CA ASN A 55 -0.56 1.52 -10.88
C ASN A 55 -0.53 0.06 -11.37
N ARG A 56 -1.70 -0.47 -11.75
CA ARG A 56 -1.93 -1.92 -11.93
C ARG A 56 -1.15 -2.52 -13.11
N GLU A 57 -0.84 -1.68 -14.10
CA GLU A 57 -0.07 -1.99 -15.29
C GLU A 57 1.43 -2.14 -15.01
N HIS A 58 1.92 -1.57 -13.91
CA HIS A 58 3.34 -1.59 -13.56
C HIS A 58 3.74 -2.81 -12.73
N TYR A 59 2.81 -3.44 -11.99
CA TYR A 59 3.12 -4.52 -11.05
C TYR A 59 2.35 -5.82 -11.35
N GLN A 60 3.08 -6.91 -11.53
CA GLN A 60 2.52 -8.25 -11.82
C GLN A 60 1.93 -8.91 -10.57
N SER A 61 2.57 -8.69 -9.42
CA SER A 61 2.10 -9.17 -8.12
C SER A 61 2.49 -8.21 -7.01
N VAL A 62 1.72 -8.28 -5.92
CA VAL A 62 2.01 -7.57 -4.68
C VAL A 62 1.89 -8.50 -3.49
N SER A 63 2.85 -8.44 -2.57
CA SER A 63 2.75 -9.09 -1.28
C SER A 63 2.91 -8.12 -0.10
N ALA A 64 2.22 -8.38 1.00
CA ALA A 64 2.36 -7.56 2.19
C ALA A 64 2.36 -8.40 3.46
N PHE A 65 3.28 -8.08 4.38
CA PHE A 65 3.37 -8.70 5.69
C PHE A 65 2.93 -7.72 6.76
N SER A 66 1.86 -8.07 7.48
CA SER A 66 1.24 -7.24 8.51
C SER A 66 1.03 -5.77 8.07
N PRO A 67 0.45 -5.49 6.88
CA PRO A 67 0.28 -4.13 6.38
C PRO A 67 -0.60 -3.25 7.28
N ILE A 68 -0.29 -1.95 7.37
CA ILE A 68 -1.21 -0.99 7.99
C ILE A 68 -2.36 -0.73 7.01
N LEU A 69 -3.55 -1.28 7.24
CA LEU A 69 -4.64 -1.19 6.25
C LEU A 69 -5.46 0.09 6.33
N SER A 70 -5.57 0.66 7.53
CA SER A 70 -6.37 1.86 7.79
C SER A 70 -5.57 2.86 8.62
N PRO A 71 -4.51 3.45 8.04
CA PRO A 71 -3.70 4.45 8.75
C PRO A 71 -4.55 5.65 9.22
N SER A 72 -5.61 6.00 8.50
CA SER A 72 -6.51 7.12 8.82
C SER A 72 -7.41 6.86 10.04
N LEU A 73 -7.46 5.63 10.55
CA LEU A 73 -8.24 5.25 11.73
C LEU A 73 -7.39 5.06 12.99
N VAL A 74 -6.07 5.25 12.88
CA VAL A 74 -5.15 5.12 14.00
C VAL A 74 -4.45 6.46 14.27
N PRO A 75 -4.21 6.84 15.55
CA PRO A 75 -3.66 8.16 15.90
C PRO A 75 -2.34 8.49 15.21
N TRP A 76 -1.50 7.47 14.97
CA TRP A 76 -0.23 7.64 14.27
C TRP A 76 -0.43 8.05 12.80
N GLY A 77 -1.37 7.42 12.08
CA GLY A 77 -1.60 7.73 10.68
C GLY A 77 -2.39 9.02 10.47
N GLU A 78 -3.31 9.37 11.39
CA GLU A 78 -3.96 10.69 11.39
C GLU A 78 -2.92 11.82 11.56
N LYS A 79 -1.98 11.66 12.50
CA LYS A 79 -0.89 12.62 12.70
C LYS A 79 0.03 12.71 11.48
N ALA A 80 0.41 11.57 10.89
CA ALA A 80 1.28 11.53 9.72
C ALA A 80 0.61 12.18 8.49
N PHE A 81 -0.66 11.86 8.22
CA PHE A 81 -1.39 12.46 7.10
C PHE A 81 -1.65 13.94 7.29
N THR A 82 -1.99 14.36 8.50
CA THR A 82 -2.16 15.79 8.79
C THR A 82 -0.86 16.56 8.57
N ALA A 83 0.28 15.96 8.94
CA ALA A 83 1.58 16.58 8.77
C ALA A 83 2.06 16.62 7.30
N TYR A 84 1.76 15.60 6.50
CA TYR A 84 2.27 15.50 5.13
C TYR A 84 1.30 16.01 4.05
N LEU A 85 0.00 15.88 4.29
CA LEU A 85 -1.06 16.13 3.29
C LEU A 85 -2.08 17.19 3.76
N GLY A 86 -1.87 17.79 4.94
CA GLY A 86 -2.75 18.81 5.50
C GLY A 86 -3.99 18.23 6.20
N LYS A 87 -4.86 19.12 6.68
CA LYS A 87 -6.04 18.76 7.49
C LYS A 87 -7.22 18.21 6.67
N ASP A 88 -7.08 18.09 5.35
CA ASP A 88 -8.15 17.60 4.51
C ASP A 88 -8.38 16.10 4.72
N ARG A 89 -9.58 15.76 5.19
CA ARG A 89 -9.99 14.37 5.46
C ARG A 89 -10.14 13.54 4.18
N GLU A 90 -10.33 14.17 3.02
CA GLU A 90 -10.34 13.45 1.75
C GLU A 90 -8.97 12.85 1.44
N ASN A 91 -7.88 13.54 1.78
CA ASN A 91 -6.51 13.06 1.56
C ASN A 91 -6.22 11.79 2.37
N GLY A 92 -6.61 11.77 3.64
CA GLY A 92 -6.51 10.59 4.49
C GLY A 92 -7.41 9.44 4.02
N SER A 93 -8.61 9.74 3.50
CA SER A 93 -9.54 8.72 2.98
C SER A 93 -9.01 8.04 1.73
N ASN A 94 -8.34 8.78 0.85
CA ASN A 94 -7.70 8.24 -0.34
C ASN A 94 -6.56 7.27 -0.02
N MET A 95 -5.83 7.47 1.07
CA MET A 95 -4.81 6.53 1.52
C MET A 95 -5.41 5.30 2.19
N MET A 96 -6.69 5.27 2.51
CA MET A 96 -7.32 4.08 3.07
C MET A 96 -7.42 2.98 2.00
N LEU A 97 -6.80 1.84 2.28
CA LEU A 97 -6.76 0.74 1.31
C LEU A 97 -8.18 0.27 0.97
N THR A 98 -9.11 0.23 1.94
CA THR A 98 -10.51 -0.14 1.74
C THR A 98 -11.26 0.68 0.68
N HIS A 99 -10.92 1.96 0.47
CA HIS A 99 -11.53 2.81 -0.57
C HIS A 99 -10.96 2.52 -1.97
N SER A 100 -9.70 2.06 -2.05
CA SER A 100 -9.03 1.75 -3.31
C SER A 100 -9.48 0.43 -3.95
N PHE A 101 -10.34 -0.36 -3.28
CA PHE A 101 -10.77 -1.72 -3.69
C PHE A 101 -11.98 -1.81 -4.62
N ASN A 102 -12.63 -0.71 -5.01
CA ASN A 102 -13.89 -0.76 -5.77
C ASN A 102 -13.77 -1.18 -7.26
N LYS A 103 -12.61 -1.64 -7.74
CA LYS A 103 -12.42 -2.09 -9.14
C LYS A 103 -11.66 -3.41 -9.20
N ALA A 104 -12.10 -4.31 -10.10
CA ALA A 104 -11.54 -5.65 -10.29
C ALA A 104 -10.01 -5.63 -10.45
N ILE A 105 -9.33 -6.48 -9.68
CA ILE A 105 -7.87 -6.52 -9.58
C ILE A 105 -7.32 -7.52 -10.63
N LYS A 106 -6.43 -7.05 -11.52
CA LYS A 106 -5.64 -7.93 -12.42
C LYS A 106 -4.36 -8.47 -11.77
N CYS A 107 -3.87 -7.80 -10.73
CA CYS A 107 -2.63 -8.11 -10.02
C CYS A 107 -2.84 -9.27 -9.01
N LYS A 108 -1.89 -10.21 -8.90
CA LYS A 108 -1.93 -11.25 -7.87
C LYS A 108 -1.58 -10.63 -6.52
N VAL A 109 -2.52 -10.64 -5.57
CA VAL A 109 -2.35 -10.06 -4.22
C VAL A 109 -2.18 -11.16 -3.18
N CYS A 110 -1.13 -11.08 -2.38
CA CYS A 110 -0.84 -11.98 -1.27
C CYS A 110 -0.66 -11.18 0.02
N VAL A 111 -1.47 -11.41 1.06
CA VAL A 111 -1.31 -10.71 2.35
C VAL A 111 -1.19 -11.72 3.47
N SER A 112 -0.09 -11.60 4.23
CA SER A 112 0.23 -12.41 5.40
C SER A 112 0.19 -11.55 6.66
N ILE A 113 -0.28 -12.10 7.77
CA ILE A 113 -0.48 -11.38 9.02
C ILE A 113 -0.01 -12.25 10.17
N ARG A 114 0.79 -11.69 11.08
CA ARG A 114 1.01 -12.28 12.41
C ARG A 114 0.09 -11.60 13.43
N ALA A 115 -0.79 -12.38 14.04
CA ALA A 115 -1.85 -11.93 14.95
C ALA A 115 -1.37 -11.27 16.26
N TRP A 116 -0.09 -11.38 16.61
CA TRP A 116 0.42 -11.04 17.94
C TRP A 116 0.64 -9.54 18.23
N LYS A 117 0.31 -8.64 17.30
CA LYS A 117 0.47 -7.18 17.47
C LYS A 117 -0.68 -6.34 16.88
N MET A 118 -1.87 -6.92 16.70
CA MET A 118 -3.00 -6.18 16.12
C MET A 118 -3.88 -5.54 17.18
N SER A 119 -4.16 -4.25 17.01
CA SER A 119 -5.23 -3.59 17.77
C SER A 119 -6.61 -4.07 17.27
N PHE A 120 -7.65 -3.81 18.06
CA PHE A 120 -9.03 -4.13 17.66
C PHE A 120 -9.43 -3.40 16.36
N ALA A 121 -8.99 -2.15 16.19
CA ALA A 121 -9.23 -1.36 14.99
C ALA A 121 -8.54 -1.96 13.75
N ASP A 122 -7.30 -2.44 13.90
CA ASP A 122 -6.59 -3.13 12.82
C ASP A 122 -7.36 -4.39 12.42
N THR A 123 -7.85 -5.16 13.40
CA THR A 123 -8.60 -6.41 13.15
C THR A 123 -9.84 -6.18 12.29
N ILE A 124 -10.61 -5.13 12.56
CA ILE A 124 -11.79 -4.76 11.76
C ILE A 124 -11.38 -4.31 10.35
N ALA A 125 -10.32 -3.51 10.23
CA ALA A 125 -9.79 -3.08 8.94
C ALA A 125 -9.35 -4.28 8.08
N TYR A 126 -8.66 -5.25 8.68
CA TYR A 126 -8.27 -6.50 8.03
C TYR A 126 -9.46 -7.33 7.57
N GLN A 127 -10.47 -7.51 8.42
CA GLN A 127 -11.67 -8.26 8.03
C GLN A 127 -12.43 -7.59 6.88
N ARG A 128 -12.49 -6.24 6.84
CA ARG A 128 -13.09 -5.51 5.72
C ARG A 128 -12.25 -5.66 4.44
N PHE A 129 -10.94 -5.57 4.56
CA PHE A 129 -10.00 -5.76 3.46
C PHE A 129 -10.10 -7.14 2.82
N TYR A 130 -10.10 -8.22 3.61
CA TYR A 130 -10.28 -9.57 3.05
C TYR A 130 -11.67 -9.80 2.46
N ARG A 131 -12.73 -9.24 3.06
CA ARG A 131 -14.08 -9.30 2.47
C ARG A 131 -14.12 -8.66 1.08
N ASN A 132 -13.45 -7.51 0.91
CA ASN A 132 -13.39 -6.82 -0.38
C ASN A 132 -12.46 -7.53 -1.38
N LEU A 133 -11.38 -8.19 -0.92
CA LEU A 133 -10.54 -9.05 -1.75
C LEU A 133 -11.27 -10.28 -2.30
N SER A 134 -12.24 -10.81 -1.55
CA SER A 134 -12.91 -12.08 -1.85
C SER A 134 -13.88 -12.03 -3.05
N CYS A 135 -14.03 -10.86 -3.72
CA CYS A 135 -14.83 -10.73 -4.94
C CYS A 135 -14.08 -11.12 -6.23
N GLY A 136 -12.88 -11.71 -6.11
CA GLY A 136 -12.16 -12.38 -7.20
C GLY A 136 -11.46 -13.63 -6.67
N LYS A 137 -11.73 -14.80 -7.26
CA LYS A 137 -11.27 -16.14 -6.87
C LYS A 137 -9.72 -16.36 -6.95
N SER A 138 -8.90 -15.44 -6.44
CA SER A 138 -7.42 -15.57 -6.50
C SER A 138 -6.67 -15.00 -5.29
N ALA A 139 -7.34 -14.69 -4.19
CA ALA A 139 -6.68 -14.34 -2.92
C ALA A 139 -6.23 -15.61 -2.19
N ASN A 140 -5.12 -16.21 -2.63
CA ASN A 140 -4.50 -17.29 -1.87
C ASN A 140 -3.92 -16.70 -0.57
N ARG A 141 -4.39 -17.19 0.58
CA ARG A 141 -3.66 -17.05 1.85
C ARG A 141 -2.30 -17.71 1.62
N CYS A 142 -1.24 -16.91 1.50
CA CYS A 142 0.11 -17.44 1.44
C CYS A 142 0.47 -17.98 2.81
N ALA A 143 0.22 -19.27 3.02
CA ALA A 143 0.95 -20.04 4.01
C ALA A 143 2.38 -20.18 3.46
N PHE A 144 3.35 -19.55 4.11
CA PHE A 144 4.73 -20.01 4.00
C PHE A 144 4.82 -21.34 4.77
N PRO A 145 5.49 -22.37 4.23
CA PRO A 145 5.65 -23.65 4.91
C PRO A 145 6.36 -23.51 6.26
#